data_AF-A0A174EU08-F1
#
_entry.id   AF-A0A174EU08-F1
#
_cell.length_a   1.000
_cell.length_b   1.000
_cell.length_c   1.000
_cell.angle_alpha   90.00
_cell.angle_beta   90.00
_cell.angle_gamma   90.00
#
_symmetry.space_group_name_H-M   'P 1'
#
loop_
_entity.id
_entity.type
_entity.pdbx_description
1 polymer ?
#
loop_
_entity_poly.entity_id
_entity_poly.type
_entity_poly.pdbx_seq_one_letter_code
_entity_poly.pdbx_strand_id
1 'polypeptide(L)'
;MLAVIICSIVLPEILNILQNVAYMLLAVFDDNYAAMLGNVDGTGSGDRKELLKWVWESIDNKWIGMGGSAEFAYSLTERSGIYSYIRTKTSIENQYLNLLYHYGIIGLISMIWVYIQVFIKSIIQAVKNPSEWEGRISFPKMLVVILGTYYISFFGVHQIDEKRIFFCLIFLLIAYCNNKAYLTAYE
;
A
#
# COMPACT_ATOMS: atom_id res chain seq x y z
N MET A 1 27.69 26.66 4.95
CA MET A 1 26.76 27.69 5.47
C MET A 1 26.30 28.65 4.39
N LEU A 2 27.20 29.37 3.69
CA LEU A 2 26.83 30.34 2.65
C LEU A 2 26.02 29.73 1.48
N ALA A 3 26.39 28.53 1.02
CA ALA A 3 25.68 27.82 -0.06
C ALA A 3 24.26 27.40 0.33
N VAL A 4 24.02 27.04 1.60
CA VAL A 4 22.68 26.69 2.11
C VAL A 4 21.80 27.93 2.17
N ILE A 5 22.37 29.07 2.58
CA ILE A 5 21.68 30.36 2.63
C ILE A 5 21.31 30.82 1.20
N ILE A 6 22.23 30.69 0.24
CA ILE A 6 21.96 31.04 -1.16
C ILE A 6 20.88 30.12 -1.77
N CYS A 7 20.96 28.80 -1.53
CA CYS A 7 19.91 27.87 -1.97
C CYS A 7 18.56 28.17 -1.30
N SER A 8 18.53 28.61 -0.04
CA SER A 8 17.29 28.96 0.68
C SER A 8 16.57 30.18 0.11
N ILE A 9 17.28 31.05 -0.60
CA ILE A 9 16.74 32.26 -1.22
C ILE A 9 16.38 32.00 -2.69
N VAL A 10 17.20 31.22 -3.41
CA VAL A 10 17.06 31.02 -4.87
C VAL A 10 16.15 29.82 -5.21
N LEU A 11 16.14 28.77 -4.38
CA LEU A 11 15.38 27.52 -4.62
C LEU A 11 14.69 27.04 -3.33
N PRO A 12 13.83 27.87 -2.71
CA PRO A 12 13.16 27.53 -1.45
C PRO A 12 12.32 26.26 -1.55
N GLU A 13 11.69 26.01 -2.70
CA GLU A 13 10.87 24.82 -2.94
C GLU A 13 11.70 23.52 -2.91
N ILE A 14 12.90 23.51 -3.47
CA ILE A 14 13.77 22.32 -3.48
C ILE A 14 14.24 21.98 -2.07
N LEU A 15 14.57 22.99 -1.27
CA LEU A 15 14.96 22.78 0.12
C LEU A 15 13.78 22.29 0.96
N ASN A 16 12.57 22.80 0.72
CA ASN A 16 11.37 22.33 1.39
C ASN A 16 11.08 20.86 1.04
N ILE A 17 11.24 20.47 -0.23
CA ILE A 17 11.10 19.07 -0.67
C ILE A 17 12.15 18.19 0.02
N LEU A 18 13.42 18.59 0.05
CA LEU A 18 14.49 17.83 0.70
C LEU A 18 14.26 17.70 2.21
N GLN A 19 13.76 18.76 2.85
CA GLN A 19 13.39 18.77 4.26
C GLN A 19 12.21 17.82 4.54
N ASN A 20 11.17 17.83 3.69
CA ASN A 20 10.04 16.91 3.80
C ASN A 20 10.48 15.45 3.59
N VAL A 21 11.40 15.20 2.66
CA VAL A 21 12.01 13.86 2.46
C VAL A 21 12.78 13.42 3.70
N ALA A 22 13.57 14.31 4.30
CA ALA A 22 14.29 14.01 5.55
C ALA A 22 13.32 13.74 6.71
N TYR A 23 12.26 14.53 6.85
CA TYR A 23 11.22 14.30 7.86
C TYR A 23 10.47 12.99 7.64
N MET A 24 10.21 12.58 6.39
CA MET A 24 9.60 11.27 6.11
C MET A 24 10.48 10.10 6.56
N LEU A 25 11.80 10.21 6.37
CA LEU A 25 12.75 9.19 6.82
C LEU A 25 12.87 9.15 8.36
N LEU A 26 12.90 10.32 9.01
CA LEU A 26 12.99 10.43 10.47
C LEU A 26 11.68 10.03 11.16
N ALA A 27 10.54 10.24 10.51
CA ALA A 27 9.23 9.81 10.98
C ALA A 27 9.11 8.28 11.14
N VAL A 28 9.99 7.50 10.51
CA VAL A 28 10.09 6.05 10.75
C VAL A 28 10.53 5.74 12.18
N PHE A 29 11.30 6.64 12.80
CA PHE A 29 11.90 6.44 14.12
C PHE A 29 11.24 7.26 15.23
N ASP A 30 10.60 8.38 14.90
CA ASP A 30 9.97 9.27 15.87
C ASP A 30 8.72 9.97 15.29
N ASP A 31 7.58 9.72 15.93
CA ASP A 31 6.25 10.22 15.55
C ASP A 31 6.16 11.75 15.57
N ASN A 32 7.05 12.46 16.26
CA ASN A 32 7.09 13.92 16.26
C ASN A 32 7.40 14.49 14.86
N TYR A 33 8.24 13.80 14.07
CA TYR A 33 8.52 14.21 12.68
C TYR A 33 7.33 13.95 11.76
N ALA A 34 6.51 12.93 12.04
CA ALA A 34 5.25 12.71 11.34
C ALA A 34 4.24 13.84 11.61
N ALA A 35 4.15 14.32 12.85
CA ALA A 35 3.31 15.47 13.20
C ALA A 35 3.77 16.78 12.53
N MET A 36 5.08 16.98 12.36
CA MET A 36 5.63 18.12 11.62
C MET A 36 5.25 18.08 10.13
N LEU A 37 5.18 16.90 9.51
CA LEU A 37 4.68 16.74 8.14
C LEU A 37 3.16 16.96 8.03
N GLY A 38 2.39 16.44 8.99
CA GLY A 38 0.93 16.55 9.00
C GLY A 38 0.40 17.99 9.03
N ASN A 39 1.16 18.90 9.67
CA ASN A 39 0.83 20.33 9.72
C ASN A 39 1.14 21.10 8.42
N VAL A 40 2.00 20.57 7.54
CA VAL A 40 2.41 21.26 6.30
C VAL A 40 1.40 21.01 5.17
N ASP A 41 0.88 19.80 5.04
CA ASP A 41 -0.01 19.45 3.93
C ASP A 41 -1.49 19.28 4.33
N GLY A 42 -1.85 19.24 5.62
CA GLY A 42 -3.24 19.06 6.08
C GLY A 42 -3.93 17.76 5.60
N THR A 43 -3.20 16.90 4.89
CA THR A 43 -3.69 15.69 4.20
C THR A 43 -3.42 14.42 5.00
N GLY A 44 -2.57 14.48 6.04
CA GLY A 44 -2.07 13.31 6.75
C GLY A 44 -2.38 13.28 8.25
N SER A 45 -3.59 13.62 8.69
CA SER A 45 -4.05 13.24 10.04
C SER A 45 -4.80 11.91 9.99
N GLY A 46 -4.25 10.94 10.73
CA GLY A 46 -4.71 9.56 10.83
C GLY A 46 -3.55 8.58 10.81
N ASP A 47 -3.10 8.09 11.96
CA ASP A 47 -2.25 6.88 11.99
C ASP A 47 -3.05 5.72 11.35
N ARG A 48 -2.40 4.79 10.65
CA ARG A 48 -3.09 3.66 9.99
C ARG A 48 -3.91 2.83 10.98
N LYS A 49 -3.48 2.80 12.23
CA LYS A 49 -4.22 2.20 13.35
C LYS A 49 -5.55 2.91 13.61
N GLU A 50 -5.60 4.23 13.46
CA GLU A 50 -6.84 5.00 13.58
C GLU A 50 -7.76 4.75 12.40
N LEU A 51 -7.24 4.66 11.17
CA LEU A 51 -8.06 4.31 10.00
C LEU A 51 -8.72 2.93 10.14
N LEU A 52 -8.00 1.93 10.67
CA LEU A 52 -8.57 0.63 11.01
C LEU A 52 -9.74 0.77 12.00
N LYS A 53 -9.57 1.57 13.06
CA LYS A 53 -10.61 1.83 14.06
C LYS A 53 -11.84 2.50 13.42
N TRP A 54 -11.63 3.56 12.61
CA TRP A 54 -12.72 4.29 11.97
C TRP A 54 -13.52 3.40 11.02
N VAL A 55 -12.83 2.57 10.22
CA VAL A 55 -13.48 1.61 9.34
C VAL A 55 -14.28 0.58 10.14
N TRP A 56 -13.70 0.03 11.21
CA TRP A 56 -14.38 -0.94 12.07
C TRP A 56 -15.64 -0.37 12.71
N GLU A 57 -15.57 0.84 13.27
CA GLU A 57 -16.72 1.53 13.85
C GLU A 57 -17.78 1.87 12.80
N SER A 58 -17.36 2.25 11.58
CA SER A 58 -18.29 2.60 10.48
C SER A 58 -19.05 1.42 9.90
N ILE A 59 -18.54 0.19 10.05
CA ILE A 59 -19.21 -1.04 9.60
C ILE A 59 -20.38 -1.41 10.53
N ASP A 60 -20.32 -0.98 11.80
CA ASP A 60 -21.38 -1.19 12.80
C ASP A 60 -21.90 -2.65 12.84
N ASN A 61 -20.98 -3.60 13.07
CA ASN A 61 -21.26 -5.03 13.13
C ASN A 61 -21.86 -5.66 11.87
N LYS A 62 -21.81 -5.00 10.70
CA LYS A 62 -22.19 -5.61 9.43
C LYS A 62 -21.06 -6.46 8.87
N TRP A 63 -21.07 -7.74 9.21
CA TRP A 63 -20.04 -8.72 8.82
C TRP A 63 -19.86 -8.88 7.30
N ILE A 64 -20.86 -8.50 6.50
CA ILE A 64 -20.88 -8.57 5.02
C ILE A 64 -20.49 -7.21 4.39
N GLY A 65 -20.20 -6.20 5.22
CA GLY A 65 -19.83 -4.86 4.77
C GLY A 65 -21.05 -3.98 4.48
N MET A 66 -20.76 -2.79 3.98
CA MET A 66 -21.71 -1.70 3.74
C MET A 66 -22.29 -1.71 2.32
N GLY A 67 -21.76 -2.55 1.42
CA GLY A 67 -22.12 -2.63 0.02
C GLY A 67 -21.12 -1.92 -0.89
N GLY A 68 -21.01 -2.37 -2.15
CA GLY A 68 -19.99 -1.91 -3.10
C GLY A 68 -20.09 -0.44 -3.53
N SER A 69 -21.23 0.21 -3.30
CA SER A 69 -21.47 1.63 -3.62
C SER A 69 -21.56 2.52 -2.39
N ALA A 70 -21.23 2.00 -1.20
CA ALA A 70 -21.29 2.77 0.04
C ALA A 70 -20.13 3.77 0.09
N GLU A 71 -20.45 5.05 0.30
CA GLU A 71 -19.45 6.08 0.50
C GLU A 71 -18.97 6.06 1.95
N PHE A 72 -17.66 5.92 2.16
CA PHE A 72 -17.07 6.00 3.48
C PHE A 72 -17.08 7.46 3.97
N ALA A 73 -17.61 7.69 5.16
CA ALA A 73 -17.55 8.99 5.83
C ALA A 73 -17.45 8.78 7.35
N TYR A 74 -16.37 9.26 7.95
CA TYR A 74 -16.15 9.20 9.40
C TYR A 74 -15.82 10.59 9.95
N SER A 75 -16.56 11.04 10.96
CA SER A 75 -16.41 12.37 11.56
C SER A 75 -15.46 12.32 12.75
N LEU A 76 -14.39 13.12 12.69
CA LEU A 76 -13.34 13.23 13.70
C LEU A 76 -13.46 14.57 14.40
N THR A 77 -13.34 14.60 15.72
CA THR A 77 -13.18 15.86 16.46
C THR A 77 -11.69 16.10 16.66
N GLU A 78 -11.12 17.00 15.87
CA GLU A 78 -9.73 17.45 16.04
C GLU A 78 -9.68 18.65 16.99
N ARG A 79 -8.64 18.69 17.83
CA ARG A 79 -8.39 19.79 18.77
C ARG A 79 -7.09 20.47 18.41
N SER A 80 -7.15 21.79 18.23
CA SER A 80 -6.00 22.66 18.07
C SER A 80 -6.00 23.69 19.19
N GLY A 81 -5.23 23.42 20.25
CA GLY A 81 -5.24 24.22 21.48
C GLY A 81 -6.62 24.22 22.16
N ILE A 82 -7.25 25.39 22.21
CA ILE A 82 -8.56 25.61 22.85
C ILE A 82 -9.72 25.38 21.84
N TYR A 83 -9.42 25.32 20.54
CA TYR A 83 -10.42 25.17 19.49
C TYR A 83 -10.60 23.70 19.13
N SER A 84 -11.85 23.28 18.95
CA SER A 84 -12.21 21.97 18.39
C SER A 84 -13.01 22.15 17.12
N TYR A 85 -12.68 21.40 16.07
CA TYR A 85 -13.45 21.35 14.82
C TYR A 85 -13.70 19.91 14.40
N ILE A 86 -14.75 19.71 13.61
CA ILE A 86 -15.08 18.40 13.04
C ILE A 86 -14.41 18.29 11.67
N ARG A 87 -13.57 17.28 11.49
CA ARG A 87 -12.98 16.89 10.21
C ARG A 87 -13.61 15.58 9.75
N THR A 88 -14.12 15.53 8.53
CA THR A 88 -14.67 14.29 7.97
C THR A 88 -13.63 13.60 7.09
N LYS A 89 -13.32 12.34 7.40
CA LYS A 89 -12.53 11.46 6.55
C LYS A 89 -13.46 10.77 5.57
N THR A 90 -13.21 10.95 4.27
CA THR A 90 -14.08 10.45 3.20
C THR A 90 -13.43 9.35 2.33
N SER A 91 -12.19 9.00 2.62
CA SER A 91 -11.40 8.06 1.83
C SER A 91 -10.81 6.94 2.69
N ILE A 92 -10.74 5.74 2.09
CA ILE A 92 -10.01 4.59 2.64
C ILE A 92 -8.85 4.29 1.69
N GLU A 93 -7.64 4.57 2.15
CA GLU A 93 -6.41 4.50 1.35
C GLU A 93 -5.82 3.08 1.23
N ASN A 94 -6.24 2.17 2.10
CA ASN A 94 -5.77 0.80 2.17
C ASN A 94 -6.79 -0.14 1.55
N GLN A 95 -6.37 -0.96 0.58
CA GLN A 95 -7.23 -1.89 -0.14
C GLN A 95 -7.87 -2.92 0.78
N TYR A 96 -7.15 -3.42 1.79
CA TYR A 96 -7.70 -4.41 2.72
C TYR A 96 -8.81 -3.83 3.60
N LEU A 97 -8.65 -2.58 4.07
CA LEU A 97 -9.67 -1.85 4.80
C LEU A 97 -10.84 -1.47 3.90
N ASN A 98 -10.55 -1.10 2.66
CA ASN A 98 -11.56 -0.78 1.67
C ASN A 98 -12.45 -1.98 1.37
N LEU A 99 -11.85 -3.17 1.21
CA LEU A 99 -12.59 -4.42 1.05
C LEU A 99 -13.38 -4.80 2.31
N LEU A 100 -12.79 -4.61 3.49
CA LEU A 100 -13.48 -4.84 4.75
C LEU A 100 -14.72 -3.94 4.89
N TYR A 101 -14.62 -2.66 4.52
CA TYR A 101 -15.74 -1.73 4.56
C TYR A 101 -16.87 -2.12 3.60
N HIS A 102 -16.55 -2.39 2.34
CA HIS A 102 -17.57 -2.62 1.30
C HIS A 102 -18.13 -4.05 1.30
N TYR A 103 -17.29 -5.05 1.58
CA TYR A 103 -17.62 -6.48 1.43
C TYR A 103 -17.40 -7.29 2.71
N GLY A 104 -17.07 -6.62 3.81
CA GLY A 104 -16.95 -7.25 5.11
C GLY A 104 -15.79 -8.23 5.22
N ILE A 105 -15.91 -9.11 6.21
CA ILE A 105 -14.90 -10.12 6.52
C ILE A 105 -14.77 -11.13 5.37
N ILE A 106 -15.86 -11.41 4.65
CA ILE A 106 -15.86 -12.34 3.50
C ILE A 106 -14.96 -11.79 2.38
N GLY A 107 -15.08 -10.50 2.06
CA GLY A 107 -14.22 -9.86 1.06
C GLY A 107 -12.75 -9.87 1.48
N LEU A 108 -12.47 -9.60 2.76
CA LEU A 108 -11.12 -9.62 3.30
C LEU A 108 -10.49 -11.03 3.24
N ILE A 109 -11.22 -12.07 3.67
CA ILE A 109 -10.76 -13.46 3.62
C ILE A 109 -10.49 -13.89 2.17
N SER A 110 -11.38 -13.50 1.25
CA SER A 110 -11.24 -13.83 -0.17
C SER A 110 -9.98 -13.20 -0.79
N MET A 111 -9.66 -11.95 -0.42
CA MET A 111 -8.41 -11.32 -0.85
C MET A 111 -7.18 -12.04 -0.29
N ILE A 112 -7.15 -12.32 1.01
CA ILE A 112 -6.04 -13.04 1.67
C ILE A 112 -5.85 -14.41 1.01
N TRP A 113 -6.95 -15.11 0.71
CA TRP A 113 -6.92 -16.39 0.02
C TRP A 113 -6.25 -16.27 -1.36
N VAL A 114 -6.63 -15.29 -2.17
CA VAL A 114 -5.99 -15.05 -3.48
C VAL A 114 -4.50 -14.79 -3.33
N TYR A 115 -4.08 -13.98 -2.35
CA TYR A 115 -2.66 -13.67 -2.12
C TYR A 115 -1.85 -14.93 -1.76
N ILE A 116 -2.38 -15.75 -0.87
CA ILE A 116 -1.76 -17.03 -0.47
C ILE A 116 -1.63 -17.95 -1.69
N GLN A 117 -2.68 -18.09 -2.50
CA GLN A 117 -2.68 -18.99 -3.66
C GLN A 117 -1.70 -18.53 -4.76
N VAL A 118 -1.66 -17.22 -5.04
CA VAL A 118 -0.69 -16.64 -5.97
C VAL A 118 0.74 -16.88 -5.48
N PHE A 119 0.98 -16.67 -4.18
CA PHE A 119 2.29 -16.89 -3.59
C PHE A 119 2.74 -18.35 -3.68
N ILE A 120 1.89 -19.29 -3.27
CA ILE A 120 2.16 -20.73 -3.37
C ILE A 120 2.46 -21.13 -4.82
N LYS A 121 1.64 -20.67 -5.79
CA LYS A 121 1.89 -20.93 -7.22
C LYS A 121 3.24 -20.39 -7.68
N SER A 122 3.63 -19.19 -7.25
CA SER A 122 4.93 -18.61 -7.60
C SER A 122 6.10 -19.43 -7.03
N ILE A 123 5.98 -19.93 -5.79
CA ILE A 123 6.99 -20.81 -5.17
C ILE A 123 7.09 -22.14 -5.91
N ILE A 124 5.96 -22.81 -6.16
CA ILE A 124 5.95 -24.09 -6.88
C ILE A 124 6.63 -23.94 -8.24
N GLN A 125 6.34 -22.85 -8.95
CA GLN A 125 6.93 -22.58 -10.26
C GLN A 125 8.41 -22.16 -10.16
N ALA A 126 8.83 -21.52 -9.07
CA ALA A 126 10.23 -21.15 -8.82
C ALA A 126 11.15 -22.34 -8.51
N VAL A 127 10.59 -23.41 -7.95
CA VAL A 127 11.32 -24.67 -7.65
C VAL A 127 11.49 -25.55 -8.89
N LYS A 128 10.61 -25.40 -9.90
CA LYS A 128 10.79 -26.09 -11.18
C LYS A 128 12.05 -25.60 -11.89
N ASN A 129 12.61 -26.46 -12.74
CA ASN A 129 13.79 -26.11 -13.53
C ASN A 129 13.49 -24.84 -14.35
N PRO A 130 14.39 -23.84 -14.32
CA PRO A 130 14.27 -22.67 -15.15
C PRO A 130 14.28 -23.10 -16.62
N SER A 131 13.56 -22.38 -17.45
CA SER A 131 13.60 -22.63 -18.89
C SER A 131 14.97 -22.22 -19.42
N GLU A 132 15.46 -22.86 -20.49
CA GLU A 132 16.85 -22.67 -20.96
C GLU A 132 17.14 -21.22 -21.40
N TRP A 133 16.12 -20.47 -21.79
CA TRP A 133 16.20 -19.05 -22.12
C TRP A 133 16.25 -18.15 -20.88
N GLU A 134 15.87 -18.67 -19.71
CA GLU A 134 16.00 -17.95 -18.45
C GLU A 134 17.44 -18.07 -17.94
N GLY A 135 18.01 -16.94 -17.53
CA GLY A 135 19.36 -16.90 -16.95
C GLY A 135 19.41 -17.51 -15.53
N ARG A 136 20.36 -17.04 -14.72
CA ARG A 136 20.55 -17.54 -13.34
C ARG A 136 19.33 -17.34 -12.43
N ILE A 137 18.52 -16.32 -12.70
CA ILE A 137 17.30 -16.01 -11.96
C ILE A 137 16.12 -16.16 -12.92
N SER A 138 15.25 -17.11 -12.63
CA SER A 138 14.01 -17.30 -13.37
C SER A 138 12.95 -16.29 -12.96
N PHE A 139 12.02 -16.00 -13.88
CA PHE A 139 10.92 -15.08 -13.64
C PHE A 139 10.08 -15.44 -12.39
N PRO A 140 9.74 -16.72 -12.13
CA PRO A 140 9.04 -17.10 -10.91
C PRO A 140 9.84 -16.86 -9.62
N LYS A 141 11.17 -17.05 -9.64
CA LYS A 141 12.03 -16.76 -8.47
C LYS A 141 12.04 -15.26 -8.15
N MET A 142 12.14 -14.42 -9.18
CA MET A 142 12.02 -12.97 -9.04
C MET A 142 10.65 -12.58 -8.48
N LEU A 143 9.57 -13.19 -8.98
CA LEU A 143 8.21 -12.91 -8.51
C LEU A 143 7.99 -13.29 -7.04
N VAL A 144 8.56 -14.39 -6.54
CA VAL A 144 8.44 -14.75 -5.12
C VAL A 144 8.96 -13.64 -4.23
N VAL A 145 10.13 -13.07 -4.57
CA VAL A 145 10.74 -11.97 -3.80
C VAL A 145 9.86 -10.72 -3.88
N ILE A 146 9.42 -10.35 -5.09
CA ILE A 146 8.58 -9.17 -5.31
C ILE A 146 7.26 -9.31 -4.53
N LEU A 147 6.52 -10.41 -4.72
CA LEU A 147 5.25 -10.65 -4.03
C LEU A 147 5.41 -10.65 -2.51
N GLY A 148 6.49 -11.25 -1.98
CA GLY A 148 6.79 -11.21 -0.55
C GLY A 148 6.95 -9.79 -0.02
N THR A 149 7.71 -8.93 -0.72
CA THR A 149 7.87 -7.52 -0.34
C THR A 149 6.56 -6.73 -0.45
N TYR A 150 5.77 -6.99 -1.49
CA TYR A 150 4.46 -6.35 -1.69
C TYR A 150 3.50 -6.68 -0.55
N TYR A 151 3.43 -7.94 -0.10
CA TYR A 151 2.55 -8.32 0.99
C TYR A 151 2.91 -7.64 2.31
N ILE A 152 4.19 -7.49 2.62
CA ILE A 152 4.63 -6.73 3.81
C ILE A 152 4.23 -5.26 3.65
N SER A 153 4.48 -4.66 2.47
CA SER A 153 4.15 -3.27 2.18
C SER A 153 2.65 -2.99 2.22
N PHE A 154 1.81 -3.95 1.86
CA PHE A 154 0.35 -3.79 1.77
C PHE A 154 -0.33 -3.61 3.12
N PHE A 155 0.30 -4.03 4.23
CA PHE A 155 -0.15 -3.71 5.58
C PHE A 155 0.31 -2.34 6.06
N GLY A 156 1.38 -1.82 5.47
CA GLY A 156 2.11 -0.67 6.00
C GLY A 156 2.04 0.60 5.16
N VAL A 157 1.46 0.60 3.96
CA VAL A 157 1.52 1.75 3.03
C VAL A 157 0.15 2.02 2.39
N HIS A 158 -0.07 3.27 2.01
CA HIS A 158 -1.20 3.69 1.16
C HIS A 158 -1.11 2.93 -0.17
N GLN A 159 -2.24 2.42 -0.70
CA GLN A 159 -2.26 1.64 -1.94
C GLN A 159 -3.02 2.39 -3.05
N ILE A 160 -2.30 3.11 -3.91
CA ILE A 160 -2.88 3.78 -5.09
C ILE A 160 -2.57 2.95 -6.32
N ASP A 161 -1.34 3.03 -6.80
CA ASP A 161 -0.89 2.44 -8.07
C ASP A 161 -0.24 1.07 -7.86
N GLU A 162 0.19 0.78 -6.63
CA GLU A 162 0.82 -0.48 -6.23
C GLU A 162 -0.10 -1.67 -6.50
N LYS A 163 -1.42 -1.50 -6.33
CA LYS A 163 -2.41 -2.54 -6.64
C LYS A 163 -2.48 -2.86 -8.13
N ARG A 164 -2.29 -1.85 -9.00
CA ARG A 164 -2.31 -2.03 -10.46
C ARG A 164 -1.11 -2.83 -10.91
N ILE A 165 0.08 -2.46 -10.44
CA ILE A 165 1.33 -3.18 -10.72
C ILE A 165 1.25 -4.61 -10.20
N PHE A 166 0.71 -4.81 -9.00
CA PHE A 166 0.47 -6.14 -8.44
C PHE A 166 -0.41 -7.02 -9.34
N PHE A 167 -1.54 -6.50 -9.85
CA PHE A 167 -2.37 -7.25 -10.79
C PHE A 167 -1.65 -7.55 -12.10
N CYS A 168 -0.84 -6.63 -12.63
CA CYS A 168 -0.01 -6.90 -13.82
C CYS A 168 0.95 -8.07 -13.58
N LEU A 169 1.61 -8.13 -12.42
CA LEU A 169 2.50 -9.23 -12.06
C LEU A 169 1.77 -10.57 -11.96
N ILE A 170 0.54 -10.58 -11.42
CA ILE A 170 -0.31 -11.78 -11.39
C ILE A 170 -0.64 -12.23 -12.80
N PHE A 171 -1.07 -11.34 -13.69
CA PHE A 171 -1.41 -11.71 -15.06
C PHE A 171 -0.21 -12.24 -15.83
N LEU A 172 0.97 -11.66 -15.62
CA LEU A 172 2.22 -12.18 -16.18
C LEU A 172 2.56 -13.56 -15.63
N LEU A 173 2.40 -13.81 -14.33
CA LEU A 173 2.60 -15.14 -13.75
C LEU A 173 1.65 -16.18 -14.36
N ILE A 174 0.38 -15.84 -14.53
CA ILE A 174 -0.62 -16.72 -15.13
C ILE A 174 -0.25 -17.01 -16.59
N ALA A 175 0.10 -15.98 -17.37
CA ALA A 175 0.52 -16.14 -18.76
C ALA A 175 1.78 -17.01 -18.88
N TYR A 176 2.75 -16.82 -17.99
CA TYR A 176 3.97 -17.63 -17.90
C TYR A 176 3.64 -19.10 -17.61
N CYS A 177 2.76 -19.37 -16.65
CA CYS A 177 2.41 -20.73 -16.25
C CYS A 177 1.57 -21.48 -17.30
N ASN A 178 0.79 -20.76 -18.13
CA ASN A 178 -0.14 -21.36 -19.08
C ASN A 178 0.43 -21.51 -20.50
N ASN A 179 1.51 -20.80 -20.83
CA ASN A 179 2.10 -20.88 -22.16
C ASN A 179 3.22 -21.93 -22.19
N LYS A 180 2.96 -23.05 -22.90
CA LYS A 180 3.91 -24.15 -23.07
C LYS A 180 5.23 -23.71 -23.71
N ALA A 181 5.22 -22.68 -24.56
CA ALA A 181 6.44 -22.14 -25.17
C ALA A 181 7.44 -21.62 -24.14
N TYR A 182 6.98 -21.24 -22.94
CA TYR A 182 7.85 -20.82 -21.84
C TYR A 182 8.24 -21.97 -20.91
N LEU A 183 7.68 -23.17 -21.07
CA LEU A 183 7.87 -24.31 -20.16
C LEU A 183 8.61 -25.49 -20.79
N THR A 184 8.64 -25.60 -22.12
CA THR A 184 9.34 -26.66 -22.85
C THR A 184 10.28 -26.04 -23.88
N ALA A 185 11.50 -26.57 -23.96
CA ALA A 185 12.38 -26.34 -25.10
C ALA A 185 11.58 -26.60 -26.39
N TYR A 186 11.68 -25.69 -27.35
CA TYR A 186 11.21 -25.98 -28.70
C TYR A 186 11.95 -27.27 -29.15
N GLU A 187 11.18 -28.30 -29.53
CA GLU A 187 11.70 -29.49 -30.22
C GLU A 187 12.41 -29.10 -31.52
#